data_AF-X0STT9-F1
#
_entry.id   AF-X0STT9-F1
#
_cell.length_a   1.000
_cell.length_b   1.000
_cell.length_c   1.000
_cell.angle_alpha   90.00
_cell.angle_beta   90.00
_cell.angle_gamma   90.00
#
_symmetry.space_group_name_H-M   'P 1'
#
loop_
_entity.id
_entity.type
_entity.pdbx_description
1 polymer ?
#
loop_
_entity_poly.entity_id
_entity_poly.type
_entity_poly.pdbx_seq_one_letter_code
_entity_poly.pdbx_strand_id
1 'polypeptide(L)'
;PYILEMAGNIDNVGLKVFADGNTLYIRGTSVPKGDPSRAAQLSEAPADLAVIDEFDKVPPAAVPLVRDRISDSRIEWELDLSTPTYPGFGIDEEYQGSSQCEPRIKCAECGAWHWLTWSLVRGPVADDPHARVICPLCHAPIDRDGMWDKDQPGGARCRWEDKNPGAAVMGFWIPKLVSDRVDLDGMWKRSKSTSEIKLQAFWNGDLGLPHEPKGARLSKEIISACAAHQEVYPTFPDRARWCAMGVDVGIELHYWVKQRMNYGRERTVAIGSVLTWEELDPLMVRYDIQRCVVDDAPELREDVKFQRRFRGKVWLGQSVDSPAADIATWVKKRGVVKVERTKGLAEAGAKMELCIDELPADWETVPDLLDHLTVNIKAKKVRADGSTSYHFPKTGKPDHLHHAKMFCEVAMIILPPDPGGEAEGGGEESVPTVGKKGYYAPQSVRGTL
;
A
#
# COMPACT_ATOMS: atom_id res chain seq x y z
N PRO A 1 -2.76 -5.37 40.10
CA PRO A 1 -3.58 -5.33 41.34
C PRO A 1 -5.08 -5.30 41.05
N TYR A 2 -5.58 -4.30 40.30
CA TYR A 2 -7.02 -4.10 40.07
C TYR A 2 -7.71 -5.24 39.27
N ILE A 3 -7.08 -5.73 38.19
CA ILE A 3 -7.65 -6.83 37.38
C ILE A 3 -7.74 -8.15 38.17
N LEU A 4 -6.80 -8.40 39.09
CA LEU A 4 -6.81 -9.59 39.95
C LEU A 4 -7.96 -9.57 40.96
N GLU A 5 -8.41 -8.39 41.38
CA GLU A 5 -9.55 -8.22 42.28
C GLU A 5 -10.89 -8.44 41.57
N MET A 6 -10.91 -8.32 40.23
CA MET A 6 -12.10 -8.56 39.40
C MET A 6 -12.17 -10.00 38.86
N ALA A 7 -11.03 -10.71 38.82
CA ALA A 7 -10.93 -12.04 38.25
C ALA A 7 -11.71 -13.08 39.08
N GLY A 8 -12.52 -13.90 38.40
CA GLY A 8 -13.19 -15.06 38.97
C GLY A 8 -12.30 -16.30 38.96
N ASN A 9 -12.91 -17.49 39.08
CA ASN A 9 -12.17 -18.75 39.26
C ASN A 9 -11.42 -19.25 38.01
N ILE A 10 -11.63 -18.68 36.83
CA ILE A 10 -10.97 -19.09 35.57
C ILE A 10 -10.06 -17.98 35.08
N ASP A 11 -8.76 -18.23 35.18
CA ASP A 11 -7.70 -17.28 34.84
C ASP A 11 -6.62 -17.95 33.96
N ASN A 12 -6.92 -18.13 32.68
CA ASN A 12 -6.02 -18.76 31.70
C ASN A 12 -5.60 -17.74 30.62
N VAL A 13 -4.52 -18.02 29.88
CA VAL A 13 -3.97 -17.05 28.90
C VAL A 13 -4.98 -16.62 27.84
N GLY A 14 -5.83 -17.54 27.37
CA GLY A 14 -6.85 -17.25 26.36
C GLY A 14 -8.24 -16.93 26.92
N LEU A 15 -8.47 -17.08 28.22
CA LEU A 15 -9.82 -16.94 28.80
C LEU A 15 -9.73 -16.42 30.22
N LYS A 16 -10.39 -15.29 30.46
CA LYS A 16 -10.64 -14.77 31.80
C LYS A 16 -12.14 -14.78 32.05
N VAL A 17 -12.57 -15.32 33.18
CA VAL A 17 -13.95 -15.20 33.65
C VAL A 17 -13.92 -14.36 34.92
N PHE A 18 -14.69 -13.28 34.94
CA PHE A 18 -14.78 -12.34 36.06
C PHE A 18 -15.84 -12.79 37.07
N ALA A 19 -15.79 -12.23 38.28
CA ALA A 19 -16.63 -12.66 39.40
C ALA A 19 -18.15 -12.51 39.16
N ASP A 20 -18.53 -11.61 38.25
CA ASP A 20 -19.90 -11.34 37.80
C ASP A 20 -20.36 -12.23 36.64
N GLY A 21 -19.50 -13.16 36.18
CA GLY A 21 -19.76 -14.06 35.06
C GLY A 21 -19.38 -13.49 33.69
N ASN A 22 -18.91 -12.24 33.62
CA ASN A 22 -18.40 -11.67 32.36
C ASN A 22 -17.15 -12.42 31.90
N THR A 23 -16.99 -12.53 30.58
CA THR A 23 -15.93 -13.34 29.99
C THR A 23 -15.10 -12.54 28.99
N LEU A 24 -13.78 -12.59 29.13
CA LEU A 24 -12.82 -12.01 28.17
C LEU A 24 -12.07 -13.13 27.46
N TYR A 25 -12.23 -13.18 26.14
CA TYR A 25 -11.48 -14.05 25.26
C TYR A 25 -10.27 -13.32 24.68
N ILE A 26 -9.09 -13.91 24.83
CA ILE A 26 -7.85 -13.41 24.22
C ILE A 26 -7.45 -14.42 23.13
N ARG A 27 -7.37 -13.99 21.88
CA ARG A 27 -7.10 -14.84 20.72
C ARG A 27 -6.05 -14.21 19.82
N GLY A 28 -5.23 -15.05 19.20
CA GLY A 28 -4.35 -14.62 18.11
C GLY A 28 -5.09 -14.57 16.78
N THR A 29 -4.76 -13.59 15.95
CA THR A 29 -5.36 -13.40 14.61
C THR A 29 -4.63 -14.14 13.49
N SER A 30 -3.74 -15.08 13.83
CA SER A 30 -2.98 -15.82 12.83
C SER A 30 -3.90 -16.67 11.94
N VAL A 31 -3.82 -16.47 10.63
CA VAL A 31 -4.53 -17.28 9.63
C VAL A 31 -3.50 -18.10 8.86
N PRO A 32 -3.35 -19.40 9.15
CA PRO A 32 -2.34 -20.25 8.50
C PRO A 32 -2.55 -20.28 6.98
N LYS A 33 -1.52 -19.84 6.23
CA LYS A 33 -1.55 -19.75 4.75
C LYS A 33 -2.69 -18.87 4.19
N GLY A 34 -3.24 -17.96 5.00
CA GLY A 34 -4.36 -17.11 4.59
C GLY A 34 -5.67 -17.87 4.37
N ASP A 35 -5.77 -19.13 4.79
CA ASP A 35 -6.97 -19.96 4.70
C ASP A 35 -7.84 -19.76 5.97
N PRO A 36 -8.97 -19.05 5.89
CA PRO A 36 -9.83 -18.75 7.04
C PRO A 36 -10.36 -20.01 7.73
N SER A 37 -10.55 -21.11 6.98
CA SER A 37 -11.04 -22.39 7.54
C SER A 37 -10.06 -23.01 8.54
N ARG A 38 -8.80 -22.56 8.54
CA ARG A 38 -7.75 -23.01 9.45
C ARG A 38 -7.56 -22.10 10.65
N ALA A 39 -8.34 -21.03 10.77
CA ALA A 39 -8.32 -20.11 11.90
C ALA A 39 -9.39 -20.48 12.94
N ALA A 40 -9.43 -21.77 13.34
CA ALA A 40 -10.44 -22.30 14.27
C ALA A 40 -10.54 -21.48 15.57
N GLN A 41 -9.40 -20.99 16.07
CA GLN A 41 -9.32 -20.14 17.27
C GLN A 41 -10.14 -18.84 17.20
N LEU A 42 -10.45 -18.34 16.00
CA LEU A 42 -11.27 -17.14 15.78
C LEU A 42 -12.76 -17.47 15.61
N SER A 43 -13.12 -18.75 15.46
CA SER A 43 -14.47 -19.20 15.08
C SER A 43 -15.27 -19.82 16.23
N GLU A 44 -14.76 -19.82 17.46
CA GLU A 44 -15.29 -20.69 18.54
C GLU A 44 -16.25 -20.02 19.52
N ALA A 45 -16.22 -18.70 19.73
CA ALA A 45 -16.98 -18.05 20.80
C ALA A 45 -17.75 -16.81 20.31
N PRO A 46 -19.07 -16.71 20.59
CA PRO A 46 -19.82 -15.47 20.41
C PRO A 46 -19.35 -14.40 21.41
N ALA A 47 -19.51 -13.13 21.05
CA ALA A 47 -19.10 -11.99 21.86
C ALA A 47 -20.08 -10.81 21.71
N ASP A 48 -20.11 -9.92 22.70
CA ASP A 48 -20.86 -8.66 22.61
C ASP A 48 -20.01 -7.46 22.16
N LEU A 49 -18.69 -7.56 22.38
CA LEU A 49 -17.68 -6.57 22.06
C LEU A 49 -16.47 -7.28 21.44
N ALA A 50 -16.03 -6.80 20.28
CA ALA A 50 -14.76 -7.16 19.66
C ALA A 50 -13.76 -6.00 19.81
N VAL A 51 -12.56 -6.29 20.31
CA VAL A 51 -11.44 -5.34 20.33
C VAL A 51 -10.32 -5.91 19.46
N ILE A 52 -9.99 -5.21 18.39
CA ILE A 52 -8.92 -5.62 17.47
C ILE A 52 -7.72 -4.72 17.72
N ASP A 53 -6.76 -5.24 18.50
CA ASP A 53 -5.50 -4.56 18.74
C ASP A 53 -4.52 -4.76 17.57
N GLU A 54 -3.72 -3.74 17.29
CA GLU A 54 -2.78 -3.68 16.18
C GLU A 54 -3.44 -4.02 14.82
N PHE A 55 -4.61 -3.43 14.55
CA PHE A 55 -5.44 -3.69 13.36
C PHE A 55 -4.64 -3.77 12.05
N ASP A 56 -3.69 -2.87 11.80
CA ASP A 56 -2.86 -2.86 10.58
C ASP A 56 -1.99 -4.12 10.42
N LYS A 57 -1.72 -4.86 11.50
CA LYS A 57 -0.95 -6.12 11.48
C LYS A 57 -1.85 -7.35 11.38
N VAL A 58 -3.16 -7.18 11.52
CA VAL A 58 -4.13 -8.28 11.43
C VAL A 58 -4.25 -8.73 9.97
N PRO A 59 -4.13 -10.03 9.67
CA PRO A 59 -4.39 -10.53 8.32
C PRO A 59 -5.81 -10.14 7.88
N PRO A 60 -6.02 -9.57 6.67
CA PRO A 60 -7.35 -9.12 6.24
C PRO A 60 -8.44 -10.21 6.29
N ALA A 61 -8.05 -11.46 6.07
CA ALA A 61 -8.94 -12.61 6.15
C ALA A 61 -9.43 -12.94 7.58
N ALA A 62 -8.79 -12.42 8.63
CA ALA A 62 -9.18 -12.62 10.02
C ALA A 62 -10.29 -11.65 10.45
N VAL A 63 -10.34 -10.44 9.88
CA VAL A 63 -11.28 -9.38 10.31
C VAL A 63 -12.74 -9.83 10.18
N PRO A 64 -13.20 -10.40 9.04
CA PRO A 64 -14.58 -10.90 8.94
C PRO A 64 -14.90 -11.98 9.98
N LEU A 65 -13.95 -12.87 10.29
CA LEU A 65 -14.16 -13.93 11.28
C LEU A 65 -14.40 -13.35 12.68
N VAL A 66 -13.70 -12.27 13.03
CA VAL A 66 -13.89 -11.56 14.30
C VAL A 66 -15.23 -10.84 14.33
N ARG A 67 -15.58 -10.12 13.25
CA ARG A 67 -16.87 -9.42 13.12
C ARG A 67 -18.06 -10.37 13.19
N ASP A 68 -17.93 -11.58 12.64
CA ASP A 68 -18.94 -12.64 12.75
C ASP A 68 -19.19 -13.10 14.21
N ARG A 69 -18.29 -12.78 15.17
CA ARG A 69 -18.50 -13.17 16.58
C ARG A 69 -19.49 -12.27 17.29
N ILE A 70 -19.64 -11.04 16.83
CA ILE A 70 -20.52 -10.05 17.43
C ILE A 70 -21.86 -9.94 16.70
N SER A 71 -22.03 -10.59 15.55
CA SER A 71 -23.18 -10.41 14.64
C SER A 71 -24.53 -10.96 15.15
N ASP A 72 -24.55 -11.75 16.22
CA ASP A 72 -25.78 -12.20 16.89
C ASP A 72 -26.00 -11.47 18.24
N SER A 73 -25.10 -10.57 18.62
CA SER A 73 -25.25 -9.75 19.83
C SER A 73 -26.28 -8.65 19.60
N ARG A 74 -26.94 -8.19 20.67
CA ARG A 74 -27.75 -6.96 20.62
C ARG A 74 -26.93 -5.69 20.77
N ILE A 75 -25.65 -5.82 21.13
CA ILE A 75 -24.73 -4.71 21.39
C ILE A 75 -23.87 -4.46 20.15
N GLU A 76 -23.28 -5.52 19.57
CA GLU A 76 -22.48 -5.48 18.35
C GLU A 76 -21.35 -4.43 18.38
N TRP A 77 -20.67 -4.26 19.51
CA TRP A 77 -19.60 -3.26 19.59
C TRP A 77 -18.29 -3.75 18.97
N GLU A 78 -17.64 -2.88 18.21
CA GLU A 78 -16.33 -3.09 17.63
C GLU A 78 -15.42 -1.91 18.00
N LEU A 79 -14.18 -2.22 18.39
CA LEU A 79 -13.15 -1.23 18.67
C LEU A 79 -11.83 -1.65 18.00
N ASP A 80 -11.47 -0.95 16.94
CA ASP A 80 -10.21 -1.14 16.24
C ASP A 80 -9.14 -0.18 16.79
N LEU A 81 -8.01 -0.73 17.24
CA LEU A 81 -6.89 0.00 17.79
C LEU A 81 -5.64 -0.29 16.97
N SER A 82 -4.96 0.75 16.49
CA SER A 82 -3.75 0.55 15.70
C SER A 82 -2.94 1.83 15.58
N THR A 83 -1.68 1.66 15.18
CA THR A 83 -0.86 2.75 14.65
C THR A 83 -1.02 2.75 13.14
N PRO A 84 -1.48 3.84 12.50
CA PRO A 84 -1.64 3.85 11.05
C PRO A 84 -0.31 3.59 10.37
N THR A 85 -0.30 2.80 9.30
CA THR A 85 0.93 2.48 8.56
C THR A 85 1.09 3.37 7.32
N TYR A 86 0.13 3.32 6.40
CA TYR A 86 0.17 4.04 5.12
C TYR A 86 -1.16 4.72 4.85
N PRO A 87 -1.18 5.80 4.04
CA PRO A 87 -2.43 6.48 3.72
C PRO A 87 -3.41 5.56 2.97
N GLY A 88 -4.66 5.52 3.42
CA GLY A 88 -5.73 4.70 2.85
C GLY A 88 -5.52 3.19 3.04
N PHE A 89 -4.90 2.78 4.14
CA PHE A 89 -4.72 1.38 4.51
C PHE A 89 -5.01 1.18 6.00
N GLY A 90 -5.65 0.06 6.33
CA GLY A 90 -5.86 -0.35 7.73
C GLY A 90 -6.65 0.70 8.50
N ILE A 91 -6.18 1.04 9.70
CA ILE A 91 -6.89 1.99 10.57
C ILE A 91 -7.00 3.40 9.98
N ASP A 92 -6.11 3.80 9.08
CA ASP A 92 -6.24 5.11 8.42
C ASP A 92 -7.47 5.15 7.53
N GLU A 93 -7.76 4.08 6.80
CA GLU A 93 -8.95 3.99 5.95
C GLU A 93 -10.24 4.05 6.79
N GLU A 94 -10.31 3.25 7.86
CA GLU A 94 -11.43 3.27 8.81
C GLU A 94 -11.59 4.66 9.46
N TYR A 95 -10.49 5.32 9.82
CA TYR A 95 -10.50 6.67 10.37
C TYR A 95 -11.02 7.71 9.37
N GLN A 96 -10.66 7.64 8.08
CA GLN A 96 -11.17 8.58 7.07
C GLN A 96 -12.70 8.51 6.92
N GLY A 97 -13.31 7.34 7.16
CA GLY A 97 -14.77 7.15 7.14
C GLY A 97 -15.49 7.52 8.44
N SER A 98 -14.76 7.88 9.49
CA SER A 98 -15.28 8.09 10.85
C SER A 98 -15.64 9.55 11.16
N SER A 99 -16.02 9.83 12.41
CA SER A 99 -16.28 11.19 12.91
C SER A 99 -15.03 12.08 12.98
N GLN A 100 -13.84 11.47 12.89
CA GLN A 100 -12.54 12.14 12.93
C GLN A 100 -12.41 13.07 14.14
N CYS A 101 -12.55 12.49 15.33
CA CYS A 101 -12.44 13.19 16.60
C CYS A 101 -10.96 13.50 16.91
N GLU A 102 -10.60 14.78 16.90
CA GLU A 102 -9.23 15.26 17.05
C GLU A 102 -9.09 16.17 18.30
N PRO A 103 -7.90 16.20 18.93
CA PRO A 103 -7.68 17.04 20.10
C PRO A 103 -7.50 18.51 19.69
N ARG A 104 -8.16 19.43 20.41
CA ARG A 104 -7.93 20.87 20.32
C ARG A 104 -7.42 21.42 21.64
N ILE A 105 -6.48 22.34 21.56
CA ILE A 105 -5.91 23.07 22.70
C ILE A 105 -6.23 24.56 22.62
N LYS A 106 -6.54 25.16 23.77
CA LYS A 106 -6.80 26.59 23.95
C LYS A 106 -5.52 27.31 24.39
N CYS A 107 -5.19 28.40 23.70
CA CYS A 107 -4.16 29.33 24.16
C CYS A 107 -4.67 30.13 25.38
N ALA A 108 -3.91 30.14 26.47
CA ALA A 108 -4.28 30.90 27.68
C ALA A 108 -4.23 32.42 27.44
N GLU A 109 -3.33 32.90 26.57
CA GLU A 109 -3.11 34.33 26.39
C GLU A 109 -4.11 35.01 25.47
N CYS A 110 -4.44 34.41 24.33
CA CYS A 110 -5.41 34.99 23.39
C CYS A 110 -6.77 34.30 23.41
N GLY A 111 -6.91 33.18 24.12
CA GLY A 111 -8.16 32.42 24.22
C GLY A 111 -8.53 31.60 22.99
N ALA A 112 -7.73 31.65 21.91
CA ALA A 112 -8.01 30.93 20.67
C ALA A 112 -7.81 29.41 20.80
N TRP A 113 -8.64 28.65 20.08
CA TRP A 113 -8.56 27.20 20.01
C TRP A 113 -7.86 26.73 18.74
N HIS A 114 -6.92 25.80 18.87
CA HIS A 114 -6.15 25.23 17.76
C HIS A 114 -6.21 23.71 17.79
N TRP A 115 -6.22 23.07 16.62
CA TRP A 115 -5.98 21.63 16.53
C TRP A 115 -4.57 21.33 17.06
N LEU A 116 -4.47 20.38 18.00
CA LEU A 116 -3.23 20.02 18.66
C LEU A 116 -2.39 19.13 17.74
N THR A 117 -1.84 19.74 16.69
CA THR A 117 -1.05 19.09 15.66
C THR A 117 0.42 19.45 15.75
N TRP A 118 1.26 18.70 15.04
CA TRP A 118 2.70 18.97 14.98
C TRP A 118 3.03 20.35 14.40
N SER A 119 2.13 20.96 13.61
CA SER A 119 2.36 22.30 13.05
C SER A 119 2.34 23.41 14.11
N LEU A 120 1.89 23.13 15.33
CA LEU A 120 2.03 24.06 16.46
C LEU A 120 3.41 23.98 17.12
N VAL A 121 4.15 22.89 16.92
CA VAL A 121 5.45 22.71 17.55
C VAL A 121 6.51 23.56 16.85
N ARG A 122 7.30 24.28 17.63
CA ARG A 122 8.50 25.01 17.19
C ARG A 122 9.69 24.44 17.95
N GLY A 123 10.82 24.38 17.24
CA GLY A 123 12.06 23.88 17.82
C GLY A 123 12.75 24.91 18.71
N PRO A 124 13.84 24.48 19.36
CA PRO A 124 14.74 25.37 20.08
C PRO A 124 15.19 26.56 19.23
N VAL A 125 15.24 27.73 19.86
CA VAL A 125 15.80 28.98 19.32
C VAL A 125 16.91 29.48 20.26
N ALA A 126 17.59 30.57 19.90
CA ALA A 126 18.76 31.04 20.65
C ALA A 126 18.45 31.41 22.12
N ASP A 127 17.22 31.86 22.38
CA ASP A 127 16.70 32.34 23.65
C ASP A 127 15.80 31.32 24.39
N ASP A 128 15.38 30.23 23.74
CA ASP A 128 14.69 29.09 24.36
C ASP A 128 15.27 27.77 23.82
N PRO A 129 16.07 27.03 24.61
CA PRO A 129 16.75 25.82 24.16
C PRO A 129 15.83 24.61 24.01
N HIS A 130 14.52 24.78 24.18
CA HIS A 130 13.54 23.70 24.14
C HIS A 130 12.50 23.89 23.03
N ALA A 131 11.97 22.78 22.54
CA ALA A 131 10.81 22.75 21.69
C ALA A 131 9.53 23.07 22.48
N ARG A 132 8.65 23.87 21.88
CA ARG A 132 7.41 24.36 22.49
C ARG A 132 6.24 24.24 21.52
N VAL A 133 5.03 24.10 22.06
CA VAL A 133 3.80 24.36 21.30
C VAL A 133 3.57 25.86 21.31
N ILE A 134 3.45 26.47 20.13
CA ILE A 134 3.33 27.92 19.96
C ILE A 134 1.98 28.25 19.32
N CYS A 135 1.29 29.24 19.87
CA CYS A 135 0.06 29.75 19.28
C CYS A 135 0.36 30.45 17.94
N PRO A 136 -0.29 30.08 16.84
CA PRO A 136 -0.05 30.70 15.53
C PRO A 136 -0.63 32.11 15.41
N LEU A 137 -1.44 32.57 16.36
CA LEU A 137 -2.07 33.89 16.32
C LEU A 137 -1.33 34.94 17.16
N CYS A 138 -1.01 34.62 18.42
CA CYS A 138 -0.31 35.56 19.31
C CYS A 138 1.17 35.21 19.53
N HIS A 139 1.65 34.10 18.98
CA HIS A 139 3.02 33.59 19.12
C HIS A 139 3.46 33.26 20.55
N ALA A 140 2.54 33.33 21.53
CA ALA A 140 2.82 32.90 22.89
C ALA A 140 2.97 31.37 22.97
N PRO A 141 3.85 30.85 23.84
CA PRO A 141 3.88 29.44 24.19
C PRO A 141 2.53 28.99 24.77
N ILE A 142 2.06 27.82 24.33
CA ILE A 142 0.89 27.17 24.92
C ILE A 142 1.40 26.15 25.93
N ASP A 143 1.26 26.47 27.22
CA ASP A 143 1.52 25.51 28.29
C ASP A 143 0.53 24.33 28.18
N ARG A 144 1.05 23.11 28.35
CA ARG A 144 0.30 21.87 28.22
C ARG A 144 0.07 21.19 29.56
N ASP A 145 0.73 21.63 30.63
CA ASP A 145 0.52 21.07 31.96
C ASP A 145 -0.95 21.20 32.37
N GLY A 146 -1.51 20.11 32.88
CA GLY A 146 -2.91 20.03 33.29
C GLY A 146 -3.91 20.40 32.18
N MET A 147 -3.55 20.34 30.89
CA MET A 147 -4.46 20.82 29.82
C MET A 147 -5.82 20.10 29.79
N TRP A 148 -5.89 18.87 30.30
CA TRP A 148 -7.12 18.09 30.42
C TRP A 148 -7.85 18.28 31.76
N ASP A 149 -7.24 18.95 32.73
CA ASP A 149 -7.82 19.16 34.05
C ASP A 149 -9.05 20.08 33.92
N LYS A 150 -10.22 19.54 34.25
CA LYS A 150 -11.48 20.27 34.22
C LYS A 150 -11.67 21.18 35.43
N ASP A 151 -10.93 20.92 36.51
CA ASP A 151 -11.08 21.61 37.80
C ASP A 151 -10.13 22.83 37.90
N GLN A 152 -9.23 23.02 36.92
CA GLN A 152 -8.39 24.22 36.83
C GLN A 152 -9.22 25.50 36.57
N PRO A 153 -8.76 26.68 37.04
CA PRO A 153 -9.42 27.95 36.75
C PRO A 153 -9.59 28.17 35.24
N GLY A 154 -10.84 28.35 34.78
CA GLY A 154 -11.16 28.50 33.35
C GLY A 154 -11.50 27.18 32.63
N GLY A 155 -11.51 26.05 33.35
CA GLY A 155 -11.87 24.72 32.83
C GLY A 155 -10.78 24.06 31.99
N ALA A 156 -11.07 22.88 31.45
CA ALA A 156 -10.14 22.15 30.59
C ALA A 156 -9.74 22.99 29.36
N ARG A 157 -8.43 23.11 29.14
CA ARG A 157 -7.85 23.81 27.98
C ARG A 157 -7.68 22.89 26.77
N CYS A 158 -7.95 21.60 26.92
CA CYS A 158 -7.97 20.63 25.84
C CYS A 158 -9.35 19.98 25.73
N ARG A 159 -9.80 19.69 24.50
CA ARG A 159 -11.05 18.98 24.24
C ARG A 159 -10.95 18.16 22.96
N TRP A 160 -11.76 17.11 22.88
CA TRP A 160 -11.99 16.36 21.65
C TRP A 160 -13.07 17.05 20.82
N GLU A 161 -12.85 17.18 19.52
CA GLU A 161 -13.80 17.81 18.59
C GLU A 161 -13.83 17.05 17.27
N ASP A 162 -15.03 16.73 16.79
CA ASP A 162 -15.24 16.01 15.52
C ASP A 162 -15.00 16.93 14.32
N LYS A 163 -14.26 16.44 13.32
CA LYS A 163 -14.12 17.10 12.02
C LYS A 163 -15.15 16.66 11.00
N ASN A 164 -15.70 15.47 11.17
CA ASN A 164 -16.76 14.92 10.34
C ASN A 164 -17.99 14.59 11.20
N PRO A 165 -18.67 15.60 11.76
CA PRO A 165 -19.83 15.38 12.62
C PRO A 165 -20.94 14.70 11.81
N GLY A 166 -21.52 13.63 12.36
CA GLY A 166 -22.61 12.86 11.73
C GLY A 166 -22.18 11.56 11.03
N ALA A 167 -20.89 11.23 11.01
CA ALA A 167 -20.44 9.90 10.64
C ALA A 167 -21.05 8.83 11.56
N ALA A 168 -21.37 7.66 10.99
CA ALA A 168 -21.95 6.55 11.75
C ALA A 168 -20.93 5.89 12.70
N VAL A 169 -19.64 5.97 12.38
CA VAL A 169 -18.54 5.40 13.16
C VAL A 169 -17.80 6.51 13.90
N MET A 170 -17.53 6.32 15.18
CA MET A 170 -16.66 7.20 15.95
C MET A 170 -15.20 6.84 15.72
N GLY A 171 -14.36 7.81 15.37
CA GLY A 171 -12.92 7.58 15.21
C GLY A 171 -12.12 8.64 15.95
N PHE A 172 -11.01 8.22 16.54
CA PHE A 172 -10.16 9.09 17.36
C PHE A 172 -8.74 9.11 16.82
N TRP A 173 -8.20 10.31 16.60
CA TRP A 173 -6.78 10.49 16.32
C TRP A 173 -6.04 10.88 17.59
N ILE A 174 -5.17 9.99 18.07
CA ILE A 174 -4.49 10.14 19.37
C ILE A 174 -2.97 10.32 19.16
N PRO A 175 -2.48 11.52 18.83
CA PRO A 175 -1.04 11.79 18.76
C PRO A 175 -0.42 11.80 20.15
N LYS A 176 0.89 11.53 20.30
CA LYS A 176 1.58 11.70 21.59
C LYS A 176 1.49 13.13 22.16
N LEU A 177 1.16 14.11 21.32
CA LEU A 177 0.88 15.48 21.73
C LEU A 177 -0.31 15.60 22.70
N VAL A 178 -1.19 14.60 22.82
CA VAL A 178 -2.24 14.63 23.86
C VAL A 178 -1.70 14.42 25.27
N SER A 179 -0.48 13.90 25.42
CA SER A 179 0.18 13.73 26.72
C SER A 179 0.99 14.97 27.07
N ASP A 180 0.59 15.68 28.13
CA ASP A 180 1.30 16.84 28.68
C ASP A 180 2.75 16.53 29.12
N ARG A 181 3.05 15.25 29.37
CA ARG A 181 4.37 14.74 29.77
C ARG A 181 5.30 14.36 28.62
N VAL A 182 4.87 14.49 27.36
CA VAL A 182 5.69 14.07 26.22
C VAL A 182 6.95 14.93 26.08
N ASP A 183 8.09 14.28 25.80
CA ASP A 183 9.36 14.93 25.48
C ASP A 183 9.31 15.57 24.07
N LEU A 184 8.95 16.86 24.02
CA LEU A 184 8.93 17.64 22.78
C LEU A 184 10.32 17.80 22.16
N ASP A 185 11.39 17.86 22.95
CA ASP A 185 12.76 17.98 22.44
C ASP A 185 13.19 16.71 21.71
N GLY A 186 12.90 15.55 22.30
CA GLY A 186 13.12 14.25 21.70
C GLY A 186 12.30 14.07 20.42
N MET A 187 11.02 14.46 20.44
CA MET A 187 10.17 14.45 19.24
C MET A 187 10.74 15.35 18.15
N TRP A 188 11.18 16.57 18.49
CA TRP A 188 11.77 17.50 17.52
C TRP A 188 13.04 16.94 16.88
N LYS A 189 13.92 16.31 17.68
CA LYS A 189 15.12 15.64 17.16
C LYS A 189 14.76 14.51 16.19
N ARG A 190 13.74 13.70 16.50
CA ARG A 190 13.27 12.62 15.62
C ARG A 190 12.63 13.15 14.34
N SER A 191 11.87 14.24 14.42
CA SER A 191 11.24 14.87 13.25
C SER A 191 12.25 15.46 12.26
N LYS A 192 13.51 15.65 12.68
CA LYS A 192 14.62 16.13 11.84
C LYS A 192 15.57 15.01 11.40
N SER A 193 15.23 13.75 11.66
CA SER A 193 16.07 12.64 11.26
C SER A 193 16.17 12.53 9.73
N THR A 194 17.38 12.30 9.23
CA THR A 194 17.64 11.95 7.83
C THR A 194 17.41 10.46 7.52
N SER A 195 17.17 9.66 8.56
CA SER A 195 16.87 8.23 8.41
C SER A 195 15.38 8.03 8.16
N GLU A 196 15.02 7.52 6.99
CA GLU A 196 13.62 7.29 6.62
C GLU A 196 12.88 6.38 7.61
N ILE A 197 13.55 5.36 8.15
CA ILE A 197 12.97 4.45 9.17
C ILE A 197 12.62 5.22 10.45
N LYS A 198 13.51 6.12 10.90
CA LYS A 198 13.27 6.93 12.11
C LYS A 198 12.20 7.98 11.87
N LEU A 199 12.17 8.56 10.67
CA LEU A 199 11.17 9.55 10.28
C LEU A 199 9.78 8.91 10.18
N GLN A 200 9.68 7.72 9.57
CA GLN A 200 8.46 6.92 9.55
C GLN A 200 8.00 6.59 10.98
N ALA A 201 8.88 6.08 11.84
CA ALA A 201 8.54 5.81 13.24
C ALA A 201 8.05 7.04 14.01
N PHE A 202 8.56 8.23 13.68
CA PHE A 202 8.08 9.50 14.22
C PHE A 202 6.65 9.81 13.74
N TRP A 203 6.38 9.80 12.44
CA TRP A 203 5.06 10.13 11.92
C TRP A 203 3.99 9.12 12.36
N ASN A 204 4.24 7.83 12.14
CA ASN A 204 3.31 6.77 12.49
C ASN A 204 3.18 6.65 14.02
N GLY A 205 4.29 6.41 14.72
CA GLY A 205 4.27 6.04 16.13
C GLY A 205 4.19 7.22 17.12
N ASP A 206 4.77 8.39 16.80
CA ASP A 206 4.68 9.55 17.68
C ASP A 206 3.45 10.41 17.37
N LEU A 207 3.13 10.61 16.10
CA LEU A 207 2.03 11.49 15.70
C LEU A 207 0.75 10.74 15.36
N GLY A 208 0.76 9.40 15.27
CA GLY A 208 -0.43 8.66 14.87
C GLY A 208 -0.90 9.03 13.47
N LEU A 209 0.03 9.38 12.57
CA LEU A 209 -0.28 9.78 11.20
C LEU A 209 0.30 8.75 10.22
N PRO A 210 -0.44 8.37 9.16
CA PRO A 210 0.13 7.53 8.11
C PRO A 210 1.31 8.26 7.46
N HIS A 211 2.36 7.52 7.11
CA HIS A 211 3.54 8.07 6.45
C HIS A 211 3.97 7.20 5.30
N GLU A 212 4.15 7.83 4.16
CA GLU A 212 4.66 7.16 2.97
C GLU A 212 6.15 7.46 2.78
N PRO A 213 7.01 6.43 2.69
CA PRO A 213 8.41 6.63 2.35
C PRO A 213 8.56 7.26 0.96
N LYS A 214 9.54 8.14 0.80
CA LYS A 214 9.85 8.71 -0.52
C LYS A 214 10.15 7.61 -1.54
N GLY A 215 9.52 7.69 -2.71
CA GLY A 215 9.68 6.71 -3.79
C GLY A 215 9.01 5.36 -3.51
N ALA A 216 8.05 5.29 -2.58
CA ALA A 216 7.30 4.06 -2.35
C ALA A 216 6.25 3.79 -3.44
N ARG A 217 5.72 4.83 -4.10
CA ARG A 217 4.85 4.72 -5.28
C ARG A 217 5.57 5.16 -6.55
N LEU A 218 5.06 4.68 -7.68
CA LEU A 218 5.27 5.38 -8.94
C LEU A 218 4.66 6.78 -8.83
N SER A 219 5.29 7.76 -9.47
CA SER A 219 4.79 9.14 -9.51
C SER A 219 4.41 9.53 -10.93
N LYS A 220 3.59 10.58 -11.07
CA LYS A 220 3.23 11.13 -12.38
C LYS A 220 4.47 11.54 -13.17
N GLU A 221 5.49 12.07 -12.50
CA GLU A 221 6.75 12.48 -13.11
C GLU A 221 7.51 11.27 -13.70
N ILE A 222 7.58 10.15 -12.97
CA ILE A 222 8.20 8.90 -13.46
C ILE A 222 7.44 8.38 -14.68
N ILE A 223 6.11 8.35 -14.63
CA ILE A 223 5.27 7.86 -15.74
C ILE A 223 5.42 8.79 -16.96
N SER A 224 5.41 10.11 -16.74
CA SER A 224 5.60 11.10 -17.82
C SER A 224 6.99 11.01 -18.45
N ALA A 225 8.03 10.66 -17.68
CA ALA A 225 9.38 10.47 -18.19
C ALA A 225 9.48 9.28 -19.17
N CYS A 226 8.59 8.29 -19.06
CA CYS A 226 8.49 7.20 -20.03
C CYS A 226 7.94 7.67 -21.39
N ALA A 227 7.33 8.85 -21.46
CA ALA A 227 6.81 9.47 -22.69
C ALA A 227 7.77 10.54 -23.26
N ALA A 228 9.08 10.43 -23.03
CA ALA A 228 10.06 11.45 -23.41
C ALA A 228 10.24 11.64 -24.94
N HIS A 229 9.85 10.66 -25.77
CA HIS A 229 10.07 10.69 -27.23
C HIS A 229 8.81 11.10 -28.01
N GLN A 230 8.16 12.18 -27.58
CA GLN A 230 6.84 12.60 -28.07
C GLN A 230 6.81 12.86 -29.59
N GLU A 231 7.93 13.29 -30.17
CA GLU A 231 8.04 13.55 -31.61
C GLU A 231 7.96 12.27 -32.45
N VAL A 232 8.47 11.14 -31.93
CA VAL A 232 8.57 9.86 -32.65
C VAL A 232 7.44 8.90 -32.24
N TYR A 233 6.87 9.11 -31.05
CA TYR A 233 5.80 8.28 -30.53
C TYR A 233 4.68 9.12 -29.89
N PRO A 234 3.92 9.87 -30.71
CA PRO A 234 2.92 10.81 -30.21
C PRO A 234 1.65 10.11 -29.70
N THR A 235 1.24 9.01 -30.35
CA THR A 235 -0.01 8.31 -30.05
C THR A 235 0.17 6.80 -30.08
N PHE A 236 -0.75 6.08 -29.43
CA PHE A 236 -0.85 4.63 -29.61
C PHE A 236 -1.02 4.26 -31.10
N PRO A 237 -0.33 3.21 -31.58
CA PRO A 237 -0.46 2.76 -32.95
C PRO A 237 -1.75 1.94 -33.13
N ASP A 238 -2.38 2.05 -34.32
CA ASP A 238 -3.54 1.20 -34.67
C ASP A 238 -3.16 -0.29 -34.72
N ARG A 239 -1.93 -0.60 -35.15
CA ARG A 239 -1.39 -1.95 -35.25
C ARG A 239 0.06 -2.00 -34.82
N ALA A 240 0.45 -3.13 -34.27
CA ALA A 240 1.84 -3.45 -33.98
C ALA A 240 2.09 -4.89 -34.42
N ARG A 241 3.35 -5.32 -34.34
CA ARG A 241 3.71 -6.69 -34.63
C ARG A 241 4.53 -7.30 -33.52
N TRP A 242 4.50 -8.62 -33.41
CA TRP A 242 5.41 -9.35 -32.53
C TRP A 242 5.38 -8.93 -31.06
N CYS A 243 4.18 -8.67 -30.54
CA CYS A 243 4.00 -8.10 -29.20
C CYS A 243 3.78 -9.16 -28.12
N ALA A 244 3.93 -8.75 -26.86
CA ALA A 244 3.46 -9.48 -25.69
C ALA A 244 2.25 -8.75 -25.07
N MET A 245 1.39 -9.49 -24.38
CA MET A 245 0.22 -8.95 -23.69
C MET A 245 0.11 -9.49 -22.27
N GLY A 246 -0.28 -8.65 -21.33
CA GLY A 246 -0.74 -9.05 -20.01
C GLY A 246 -2.22 -8.71 -19.85
N VAL A 247 -2.97 -9.57 -19.16
CA VAL A 247 -4.38 -9.33 -18.85
C VAL A 247 -4.63 -9.59 -17.37
N ASP A 248 -5.22 -8.62 -16.69
CA ASP A 248 -5.72 -8.74 -15.33
C ASP A 248 -7.24 -8.89 -15.35
N VAL A 249 -7.77 -9.83 -14.57
CA VAL A 249 -9.17 -10.21 -14.61
C VAL A 249 -9.93 -9.62 -13.42
N GLY A 250 -10.84 -8.70 -13.69
CA GLY A 250 -11.75 -8.12 -12.71
C GLY A 250 -13.20 -8.10 -13.23
N ILE A 251 -13.95 -7.06 -12.88
CA ILE A 251 -15.26 -6.77 -13.51
C ILE A 251 -15.07 -6.54 -15.02
N GLU A 252 -13.99 -5.82 -15.37
CA GLU A 252 -13.49 -5.68 -16.73
C GLU A 252 -12.15 -6.41 -16.87
N LEU A 253 -11.79 -6.77 -18.10
CA LEU A 253 -10.51 -7.36 -18.46
C LEU A 253 -9.54 -6.25 -18.83
N HIS A 254 -8.63 -5.92 -17.94
CA HIS A 254 -7.64 -4.87 -18.16
C HIS A 254 -6.44 -5.47 -18.89
N TYR A 255 -5.96 -4.81 -19.94
CA TYR A 255 -4.85 -5.30 -20.74
C TYR A 255 -3.72 -4.28 -20.87
N TRP A 256 -2.51 -4.81 -21.05
CA TRP A 256 -1.31 -4.05 -21.38
C TRP A 256 -0.54 -4.78 -22.48
N VAL A 257 -0.18 -4.08 -23.55
CA VAL A 257 0.52 -4.66 -24.70
C VAL A 257 1.86 -3.96 -24.91
N LYS A 258 2.94 -4.74 -25.01
CA LYS A 258 4.30 -4.24 -25.23
C LYS A 258 4.98 -4.89 -26.43
N GLN A 259 5.83 -4.10 -27.08
CA GLN A 259 6.72 -4.52 -28.15
C GLN A 259 8.17 -4.32 -27.70
N ARG A 260 9.05 -5.28 -28.00
CA ARG A 260 10.49 -5.07 -27.82
C ARG A 260 11.02 -4.15 -28.90
N MET A 261 11.78 -3.14 -28.49
CA MET A 261 12.48 -2.22 -29.37
C MET A 261 13.98 -2.49 -29.35
N ASN A 262 14.70 -1.80 -30.22
CA ASN A 262 16.16 -1.79 -30.20
C ASN A 262 16.68 -1.20 -28.88
N TYR A 263 17.94 -1.50 -28.56
CA TYR A 263 18.64 -0.98 -27.37
C TYR A 263 17.98 -1.34 -26.02
N GLY A 264 17.18 -2.41 -25.99
CA GLY A 264 16.58 -2.93 -24.77
C GLY A 264 15.38 -2.14 -24.27
N ARG A 265 14.85 -1.19 -25.05
CA ARG A 265 13.61 -0.49 -24.72
C ARG A 265 12.39 -1.33 -25.03
N GLU A 266 11.29 -1.03 -24.36
CA GLU A 266 10.04 -1.76 -24.52
C GLU A 266 8.88 -0.77 -24.69
N ARG A 267 8.36 -0.70 -25.91
CA ARG A 267 7.31 0.23 -26.29
C ARG A 267 5.94 -0.32 -25.92
N THR A 268 5.16 0.45 -25.18
CA THR A 268 3.77 0.11 -24.88
C THR A 268 2.89 0.54 -26.04
N VAL A 269 2.24 -0.41 -26.71
CA VAL A 269 1.47 -0.19 -27.95
C VAL A 269 -0.04 -0.20 -27.74
N ALA A 270 -0.51 -0.67 -26.59
CA ALA A 270 -1.91 -0.54 -26.20
C ALA A 270 -2.07 -0.72 -24.68
N ILE A 271 -2.98 0.03 -24.09
CA ILE A 271 -3.44 -0.11 -22.71
C ILE A 271 -4.95 0.13 -22.72
N GLY A 272 -5.70 -0.61 -21.91
CA GLY A 272 -7.14 -0.36 -21.77
C GLY A 272 -7.85 -1.48 -21.02
N SER A 273 -9.17 -1.49 -21.14
CA SER A 273 -10.03 -2.55 -20.64
C SER A 273 -11.06 -2.97 -21.70
N VAL A 274 -11.54 -4.20 -21.57
CA VAL A 274 -12.68 -4.73 -22.34
C VAL A 274 -13.66 -5.43 -21.40
N LEU A 275 -14.92 -5.52 -21.78
CA LEU A 275 -15.96 -6.14 -20.94
C LEU A 275 -16.04 -7.65 -21.13
N THR A 276 -15.61 -8.15 -22.29
CA THR A 276 -15.79 -9.55 -22.68
C THR A 276 -14.51 -10.19 -23.19
N TRP A 277 -14.40 -11.50 -23.04
CA TRP A 277 -13.24 -12.27 -23.49
C TRP A 277 -13.09 -12.26 -25.01
N GLU A 278 -14.20 -12.19 -25.74
CA GLU A 278 -14.24 -12.14 -27.21
C GLU A 278 -13.65 -10.83 -27.75
N GLU A 279 -13.67 -9.75 -26.98
CA GLU A 279 -13.04 -8.48 -27.36
C GLU A 279 -11.51 -8.54 -27.27
N LEU A 280 -10.91 -9.50 -26.56
CA LEU A 280 -9.47 -9.74 -26.58
C LEU A 280 -9.00 -10.40 -27.89
N ASP A 281 -9.85 -11.19 -28.55
CA ASP A 281 -9.52 -11.89 -29.79
C ASP A 281 -9.06 -10.95 -30.92
N PRO A 282 -9.73 -9.82 -31.24
CA PRO A 282 -9.23 -8.88 -32.22
C PRO A 282 -7.93 -8.19 -31.79
N LEU A 283 -7.67 -8.01 -30.48
CA LEU A 283 -6.39 -7.45 -29.99
C LEU A 283 -5.23 -8.43 -30.24
N MET A 284 -5.46 -9.73 -30.03
CA MET A 284 -4.49 -10.80 -30.33
C MET A 284 -4.02 -10.75 -31.78
N VAL A 285 -4.92 -10.42 -32.71
CA VAL A 285 -4.63 -10.29 -34.14
C VAL A 285 -4.05 -8.91 -34.48
N ARG A 286 -4.65 -7.84 -33.98
CA ARG A 286 -4.30 -6.44 -34.30
C ARG A 286 -2.85 -6.11 -33.94
N TYR A 287 -2.37 -6.63 -32.81
CA TYR A 287 -1.00 -6.40 -32.32
C TYR A 287 -0.08 -7.59 -32.54
N ASP A 288 -0.55 -8.63 -33.26
CA ASP A 288 0.18 -9.88 -33.52
C ASP A 288 0.84 -10.41 -32.23
N ILE A 289 0.02 -10.67 -31.22
CA ILE A 289 0.48 -11.10 -29.90
C ILE A 289 1.12 -12.49 -30.03
N GLN A 290 2.37 -12.62 -29.61
CA GLN A 290 3.11 -13.89 -29.60
C GLN A 290 3.06 -14.55 -28.22
N ARG A 291 3.02 -13.76 -27.14
CA ARG A 291 2.92 -14.25 -25.77
C ARG A 291 1.90 -13.44 -25.00
N CYS A 292 1.01 -14.12 -24.31
CA CYS A 292 0.03 -13.51 -23.44
C CYS A 292 0.04 -14.23 -22.09
N VAL A 293 0.00 -13.46 -21.00
CA VAL A 293 -0.26 -14.00 -19.65
C VAL A 293 -1.53 -13.36 -19.14
N VAL A 294 -2.47 -14.19 -18.69
CA VAL A 294 -3.80 -13.79 -18.21
C VAL A 294 -3.94 -14.25 -16.77
N ASP A 295 -4.43 -13.40 -15.88
CA ASP A 295 -4.71 -13.80 -14.50
C ASP A 295 -5.65 -15.00 -14.43
N ASP A 296 -5.22 -16.06 -13.75
CA ASP A 296 -5.95 -17.30 -13.49
C ASP A 296 -6.69 -17.15 -12.17
N ALA A 297 -7.70 -16.26 -12.16
CA ALA A 297 -8.55 -16.06 -11.00
C ALA A 297 -9.34 -17.35 -10.69
N PRO A 298 -9.53 -17.70 -9.39
CA PRO A 298 -9.87 -19.06 -8.95
C PRO A 298 -11.21 -19.65 -9.45
N GLU A 299 -12.05 -18.89 -10.14
CA GLU A 299 -13.40 -19.32 -10.54
C GLU A 299 -13.74 -19.16 -12.04
N LEU A 300 -12.77 -19.01 -12.93
CA LEU A 300 -13.08 -18.77 -14.35
C LEU A 300 -12.81 -19.99 -15.23
N ARG A 301 -13.77 -20.26 -16.13
CA ARG A 301 -13.63 -21.22 -17.23
C ARG A 301 -13.31 -20.51 -18.56
N GLU A 302 -13.51 -19.20 -18.61
CA GLU A 302 -13.42 -18.40 -19.83
C GLU A 302 -11.97 -18.08 -20.20
N ASP A 303 -11.10 -17.86 -19.22
CA ASP A 303 -9.64 -17.80 -19.34
C ASP A 303 -9.07 -19.07 -19.99
N VAL A 304 -9.53 -20.25 -19.57
CA VAL A 304 -9.15 -21.54 -20.17
C VAL A 304 -9.66 -21.65 -21.61
N LYS A 305 -10.86 -21.13 -21.91
CA LYS A 305 -11.38 -21.09 -23.29
C LYS A 305 -10.55 -20.14 -24.16
N PHE A 306 -10.23 -18.94 -23.68
CA PHE A 306 -9.36 -17.99 -24.36
C PHE A 306 -7.98 -18.59 -24.63
N GLN A 307 -7.39 -19.27 -23.64
CA GLN A 307 -6.14 -20.01 -23.82
C GLN A 307 -6.25 -21.08 -24.93
N ARG A 308 -7.38 -21.81 -24.99
CA ARG A 308 -7.59 -22.81 -26.05
C ARG A 308 -7.73 -22.17 -27.43
N ARG A 309 -8.38 -21.02 -27.55
CA ARG A 309 -8.49 -20.26 -28.83
C ARG A 309 -7.10 -19.85 -29.34
N PHE A 310 -6.20 -19.45 -28.44
CA PHE A 310 -4.83 -19.01 -28.77
C PHE A 310 -3.76 -19.96 -28.20
N ARG A 311 -3.94 -21.26 -28.43
CA ARG A 311 -3.06 -22.31 -27.89
C ARG A 311 -1.59 -22.07 -28.30
N GLY A 312 -0.71 -22.09 -27.31
CA GLY A 312 0.73 -21.87 -27.50
C GLY A 312 1.18 -20.40 -27.40
N LYS A 313 0.23 -19.46 -27.37
CA LYS A 313 0.49 -18.04 -27.14
C LYS A 313 0.09 -17.60 -25.73
N VAL A 314 -1.06 -18.08 -25.24
CA VAL A 314 -1.65 -17.67 -23.94
C VAL A 314 -1.23 -18.61 -22.80
N TRP A 315 -0.88 -18.02 -21.67
CA TRP A 315 -0.53 -18.67 -20.41
C TRP A 315 -1.42 -18.17 -19.27
N LEU A 316 -1.83 -19.08 -18.40
CA LEU A 316 -2.64 -18.77 -17.21
C LEU A 316 -1.71 -18.42 -16.04
N GLY A 317 -1.83 -17.21 -15.52
CA GLY A 317 -0.99 -16.61 -14.50
C GLY A 317 -1.56 -16.82 -13.11
N GLN A 318 -0.86 -17.60 -12.29
CA GLN A 318 -1.25 -17.85 -10.89
C GLN A 318 -0.36 -17.05 -9.97
N SER A 319 -0.92 -16.02 -9.32
CA SER A 319 -0.18 -15.24 -8.33
C SER A 319 0.17 -16.09 -7.10
N VAL A 320 1.43 -16.04 -6.67
CA VAL A 320 1.93 -16.68 -5.45
C VAL A 320 2.61 -15.65 -4.56
N ASP A 321 2.41 -15.78 -3.25
CA ASP A 321 3.13 -15.01 -2.23
C ASP A 321 4.20 -15.91 -1.60
N SER A 322 5.35 -15.96 -2.26
CA SER A 322 6.49 -16.77 -1.82
C SER A 322 7.77 -16.02 -2.11
N PRO A 323 8.31 -15.25 -1.14
CA PRO A 323 9.49 -14.41 -1.34
C PRO A 323 10.73 -15.14 -1.87
N ALA A 324 10.81 -16.46 -1.67
CA ALA A 324 11.89 -17.31 -2.18
C ALA A 324 11.70 -17.76 -3.65
N ALA A 325 10.51 -17.61 -4.22
CA ALA A 325 10.21 -18.03 -5.60
C ALA A 325 10.80 -17.04 -6.62
N ASP A 326 11.15 -17.52 -7.80
CA ASP A 326 11.48 -16.66 -8.95
C ASP A 326 10.26 -15.83 -9.37
N ILE A 327 10.48 -14.73 -10.10
CA ILE A 327 9.40 -13.87 -10.63
C ILE A 327 8.36 -14.71 -11.39
N ALA A 328 8.82 -15.65 -12.22
CA ALA A 328 7.97 -16.48 -13.05
C ALA A 328 8.46 -17.93 -13.08
N THR A 329 7.59 -18.87 -12.68
CA THR A 329 7.84 -20.31 -12.76
C THR A 329 6.87 -20.97 -13.73
N TRP A 330 7.38 -21.43 -14.88
CA TRP A 330 6.58 -21.93 -16.00
C TRP A 330 6.25 -23.42 -15.89
N VAL A 331 4.96 -23.76 -15.90
CA VAL A 331 4.44 -25.13 -15.90
C VAL A 331 3.94 -25.48 -17.31
N LYS A 332 4.89 -25.76 -18.22
CA LYS A 332 4.63 -25.92 -19.67
C LYS A 332 3.50 -26.90 -20.01
N LYS A 333 3.44 -28.05 -19.33
CA LYS A 333 2.42 -29.09 -19.58
C LYS A 333 0.99 -28.60 -19.37
N ARG A 334 0.80 -27.59 -18.51
CA ARG A 334 -0.51 -27.02 -18.17
C ARG A 334 -0.77 -25.67 -18.84
N GLY A 335 0.21 -25.08 -19.51
CA GLY A 335 0.10 -23.70 -19.99
C GLY A 335 -0.07 -22.69 -18.85
N VAL A 336 0.51 -22.97 -17.67
CA VAL A 336 0.39 -22.14 -16.46
C VAL A 336 1.75 -21.50 -16.14
N VAL A 337 1.73 -20.28 -15.61
CA VAL A 337 2.90 -19.61 -15.01
C VAL A 337 2.56 -19.18 -13.59
N LYS A 338 3.39 -19.55 -12.62
CA LYS A 338 3.27 -19.03 -11.25
C LYS A 338 4.06 -17.74 -11.16
N VAL A 339 3.42 -16.65 -10.77
CA VAL A 339 4.02 -15.31 -10.72
C VAL A 339 4.19 -14.90 -9.27
N GLU A 340 5.42 -14.61 -8.84
CA GLU A 340 5.64 -14.02 -7.52
C GLU A 340 5.22 -12.54 -7.60
N ARG A 341 4.06 -12.22 -7.01
CA ARG A 341 3.37 -10.95 -7.22
C ARG A 341 4.24 -9.75 -6.86
N THR A 342 4.94 -9.82 -5.73
CA THR A 342 5.72 -8.68 -5.24
C THR A 342 6.87 -8.36 -6.18
N LYS A 343 7.64 -9.35 -6.60
CA LYS A 343 8.76 -9.16 -7.53
C LYS A 343 8.27 -8.79 -8.92
N GLY A 344 7.12 -9.33 -9.35
CA GLY A 344 6.48 -8.97 -10.60
C GLY A 344 6.10 -7.48 -10.66
N LEU A 345 5.39 -6.98 -9.65
CA LEU A 345 5.05 -5.56 -9.53
C LEU A 345 6.30 -4.68 -9.37
N ALA A 346 7.29 -5.14 -8.59
CA ALA A 346 8.54 -4.40 -8.43
C ALA A 346 9.33 -4.29 -9.74
N GLU A 347 9.36 -5.34 -10.57
CA GLU A 347 9.98 -5.32 -11.90
C GLU A 347 9.20 -4.40 -12.85
N ALA A 348 7.87 -4.48 -12.84
CA ALA A 348 7.02 -3.62 -13.63
C ALA A 348 7.24 -2.14 -13.32
N GLY A 349 7.35 -1.77 -12.03
CA GLY A 349 7.68 -0.41 -11.62
C GLY A 349 9.11 0.00 -11.96
N ALA A 350 10.09 -0.89 -11.74
CA ALA A 350 11.51 -0.60 -12.01
C ALA A 350 11.77 -0.26 -13.49
N LYS A 351 11.06 -0.89 -14.43
CA LYS A 351 11.18 -0.56 -15.86
C LYS A 351 10.65 0.83 -16.20
N MET A 352 9.67 1.34 -15.47
CA MET A 352 9.22 2.73 -15.61
C MET A 352 10.22 3.70 -14.95
N GLU A 353 10.72 3.37 -13.75
CA GLU A 353 11.74 4.18 -13.05
C GLU A 353 13.02 4.35 -13.88
N LEU A 354 13.40 3.32 -14.65
CA LEU A 354 14.58 3.30 -15.51
C LEU A 354 14.31 3.81 -16.94
N CYS A 355 13.08 4.25 -17.25
CA CYS A 355 12.65 4.63 -18.60
C CYS A 355 12.96 3.55 -19.68
N ILE A 356 12.91 2.27 -19.28
CA ILE A 356 12.92 1.14 -20.22
C ILE A 356 11.58 1.08 -20.95
N ASP A 357 10.50 1.35 -20.22
CA ASP A 357 9.18 1.56 -20.80
C ASP A 357 9.15 2.83 -21.66
N GLU A 358 8.67 2.69 -22.89
CA GLU A 358 8.35 3.81 -23.78
C GLU A 358 6.82 3.92 -23.93
N LEU A 359 6.24 4.99 -23.38
CA LEU A 359 4.83 5.35 -23.50
C LEU A 359 4.63 6.37 -24.62
N PRO A 360 3.45 6.40 -25.28
CA PRO A 360 3.15 7.46 -26.22
C PRO A 360 2.89 8.79 -25.50
N ALA A 361 3.02 9.91 -26.20
CA ALA A 361 2.79 11.24 -25.62
C ALA A 361 1.35 11.41 -25.09
N ASP A 362 0.38 10.75 -25.72
CA ASP A 362 -1.04 10.76 -25.34
C ASP A 362 -1.42 9.69 -24.30
N TRP A 363 -0.47 9.14 -23.53
CA TRP A 363 -0.75 8.10 -22.52
C TRP A 363 -1.83 8.51 -21.50
N GLU A 364 -1.98 9.82 -21.21
CA GLU A 364 -3.01 10.35 -20.32
C GLU A 364 -4.44 10.17 -20.85
N THR A 365 -4.61 9.81 -22.13
CA THR A 365 -5.92 9.49 -22.71
C THR A 365 -6.48 8.15 -22.22
N VAL A 366 -5.63 7.29 -21.63
CA VAL A 366 -6.06 6.02 -21.03
C VAL A 366 -6.77 6.32 -19.71
N PRO A 367 -8.07 6.00 -19.59
CA PRO A 367 -8.84 6.25 -18.37
C PRO A 367 -8.16 5.63 -17.14
N ASP A 368 -8.10 6.41 -16.07
CA ASP A 368 -7.66 5.99 -14.72
C ASP A 368 -6.26 5.35 -14.63
N LEU A 369 -5.45 5.44 -15.69
CA LEU A 369 -4.12 4.83 -15.76
C LEU A 369 -3.20 5.35 -14.65
N LEU A 370 -3.19 6.67 -14.42
CA LEU A 370 -2.38 7.27 -13.38
C LEU A 370 -2.78 6.75 -12.00
N ASP A 371 -4.07 6.64 -11.73
CA ASP A 371 -4.57 6.16 -10.45
C ASP A 371 -4.19 4.69 -10.24
N HIS A 372 -4.39 3.83 -11.25
CA HIS A 372 -4.04 2.41 -11.18
C HIS A 372 -2.54 2.16 -10.97
N LEU A 373 -1.65 2.99 -11.54
CA LEU A 373 -0.20 2.84 -11.39
C LEU A 373 0.32 3.40 -10.07
N THR A 374 -0.26 4.49 -9.58
CA THR A 374 0.21 5.21 -8.38
C THR A 374 -0.44 4.74 -7.08
N VAL A 375 -1.47 3.89 -7.14
CA VAL A 375 -2.14 3.37 -5.94
C VAL A 375 -1.27 2.39 -5.13
N ASN A 376 -0.37 1.66 -5.80
CA ASN A 376 0.41 0.58 -5.21
C ASN A 376 1.64 1.11 -4.45
N ILE A 377 1.71 0.82 -3.15
CA ILE A 377 2.82 1.22 -2.27
C ILE A 377 3.81 0.07 -2.14
N LYS A 378 5.07 0.29 -2.51
CA LYS A 378 6.17 -0.64 -2.27
C LYS A 378 6.63 -0.58 -0.81
N ALA A 379 5.99 -1.37 0.03
CA ALA A 379 6.20 -1.37 1.48
C ALA A 379 7.36 -2.28 1.91
N LYS A 380 8.27 -1.74 2.72
CA LYS A 380 9.39 -2.48 3.32
C LYS A 380 8.92 -3.26 4.55
N LYS A 381 9.09 -4.58 4.54
CA LYS A 381 8.85 -5.48 5.68
C LYS A 381 10.17 -6.01 6.21
N VAL A 382 10.53 -5.63 7.42
CA VAL A 382 11.67 -6.18 8.15
C VAL A 382 11.24 -7.45 8.87
N ARG A 383 11.93 -8.55 8.64
CA ARG A 383 11.65 -9.84 9.29
C ARG A 383 12.35 -9.92 10.64
N ALA A 384 11.90 -10.87 11.48
CA ALA A 384 12.48 -11.11 12.80
C ALA A 384 13.98 -11.47 12.77
N ASP A 385 14.48 -12.00 11.65
CA ASP A 385 15.89 -12.30 11.41
C ASP A 385 16.72 -11.08 10.94
N GLY A 386 16.10 -9.90 10.88
CA GLY A 386 16.73 -8.66 10.41
C GLY A 386 16.78 -8.51 8.88
N SER A 387 16.36 -9.52 8.11
CA SER A 387 16.29 -9.43 6.65
C SER A 387 15.13 -8.53 6.20
N THR A 388 15.28 -7.90 5.03
CA THR A 388 14.24 -7.07 4.43
C THR A 388 13.57 -7.81 3.28
N SER A 389 12.24 -7.83 3.28
CA SER A 389 11.40 -8.15 2.11
C SER A 389 10.54 -6.94 1.75
N TYR A 390 10.24 -6.73 0.47
CA TYR A 390 9.21 -5.78 0.07
C TYR A 390 7.87 -6.50 -0.06
N HIS A 391 6.77 -5.75 -0.05
CA HIS A 391 5.44 -6.23 -0.39
C HIS A 391 4.59 -5.04 -0.87
N PHE A 392 3.50 -5.33 -1.57
CA PHE A 392 2.51 -4.33 -2.00
C PHE A 392 1.20 -4.61 -1.27
N PRO A 393 0.88 -3.90 -0.17
CA PRO A 393 -0.36 -4.09 0.57
C PRO A 393 -1.55 -3.75 -0.31
N LYS A 394 -2.64 -4.49 -0.17
CA LYS A 394 -3.90 -4.19 -0.86
C LYS A 394 -4.51 -2.96 -0.21
N THR A 395 -4.86 -1.96 -1.02
CA THR A 395 -5.41 -0.67 -0.57
C THR A 395 -6.92 -0.55 -0.84
N GLY A 396 -7.58 -1.64 -1.27
CA GLY A 396 -9.00 -1.65 -1.64
C GLY A 396 -9.33 -0.90 -2.95
N LYS A 397 -8.41 -0.10 -3.46
CA LYS A 397 -8.56 0.73 -4.66
C LYS A 397 -8.16 -0.04 -5.93
N PRO A 398 -8.75 0.29 -7.09
CA PRO A 398 -8.43 -0.38 -8.36
C PRO A 398 -6.96 -0.23 -8.76
N ASP A 399 -6.30 -1.36 -9.04
CA ASP A 399 -4.89 -1.42 -9.47
C ASP A 399 -4.66 -2.38 -10.67
N HIS A 400 -5.75 -2.66 -11.39
CA HIS A 400 -5.83 -3.69 -12.43
C HIS A 400 -4.87 -3.42 -13.61
N LEU A 401 -4.64 -2.16 -13.99
CA LEU A 401 -3.70 -1.83 -15.07
C LEU A 401 -2.23 -2.08 -14.67
N HIS A 402 -1.90 -1.90 -13.38
CA HIS A 402 -0.56 -2.23 -12.87
C HIS A 402 -0.35 -3.76 -12.85
N HIS A 403 -1.38 -4.53 -12.50
CA HIS A 403 -1.34 -6.00 -12.60
C HIS A 403 -1.28 -6.49 -14.05
N ALA A 404 -2.05 -5.89 -14.97
CA ALA A 404 -1.97 -6.19 -16.39
C ALA A 404 -0.56 -5.93 -16.93
N LYS A 405 0.08 -4.82 -16.51
CA LYS A 405 1.50 -4.55 -16.81
C LYS A 405 2.40 -5.65 -16.25
N MET A 406 2.25 -6.04 -14.98
CA MET A 406 3.03 -7.13 -14.38
C MET A 406 2.93 -8.41 -15.20
N PHE A 407 1.72 -8.83 -15.59
CA PHE A 407 1.56 -10.02 -16.43
C PHE A 407 2.18 -9.82 -17.83
N CYS A 408 2.13 -8.62 -18.38
CA CYS A 408 2.79 -8.30 -19.64
C CYS A 408 4.31 -8.44 -19.50
N GLU A 409 4.91 -8.00 -18.39
CA GLU A 409 6.34 -8.21 -18.13
C GLU A 409 6.71 -9.69 -18.08
N VAL A 410 5.87 -10.50 -17.42
CA VAL A 410 6.05 -11.96 -17.40
C VAL A 410 5.96 -12.55 -18.81
N ALA A 411 5.01 -12.09 -19.63
CA ALA A 411 4.90 -12.49 -21.04
C ALA A 411 6.14 -12.10 -21.85
N MET A 412 6.70 -10.90 -21.59
CA MET A 412 7.92 -10.39 -22.23
C MET A 412 9.14 -11.27 -21.95
N ILE A 413 9.24 -11.94 -20.79
CA ILE A 413 10.36 -12.85 -20.47
C ILE A 413 10.53 -13.95 -21.52
N ILE A 414 9.42 -14.48 -22.03
CA ILE A 414 9.41 -15.61 -22.99
C ILE A 414 8.98 -15.20 -24.40
N LEU A 415 8.88 -13.90 -24.66
CA LEU A 415 8.62 -13.37 -26.00
C LEU A 415 9.78 -13.79 -26.93
N PRO A 416 9.52 -14.57 -27.99
CA PRO A 416 10.57 -14.94 -28.94
C PRO A 416 11.14 -13.70 -29.64
N PRO A 417 12.41 -13.73 -30.08
CA PRO A 417 12.95 -12.68 -30.95
C PRO A 417 12.08 -12.46 -32.19
N ASP A 418 11.93 -11.21 -32.63
CA ASP A 418 11.24 -10.89 -33.90
C ASP A 418 12.10 -11.37 -35.08
N PRO A 419 11.62 -12.34 -35.89
CA PRO A 419 12.37 -12.86 -37.03
C PRO A 419 12.56 -11.84 -38.16
N GLY A 420 11.82 -10.73 -38.16
CA GLY A 420 11.88 -9.68 -39.18
C GLY A 420 12.43 -8.33 -38.70
N GLY A 421 13.04 -8.26 -37.51
CA GLY A 421 13.61 -7.01 -36.98
C GLY A 421 14.80 -6.55 -37.81
N GLU A 422 14.62 -5.53 -38.65
CA GLU A 422 15.75 -4.83 -39.26
C GLU A 422 16.57 -4.15 -38.16
N ALA A 423 17.84 -4.55 -38.03
CA ALA A 423 18.82 -3.80 -37.28
C ALA A 423 19.12 -2.51 -38.04
N GLU A 424 18.29 -1.49 -37.86
CA GLU A 424 18.61 -0.15 -38.36
C GLU A 424 19.83 0.39 -37.58
N GLY A 425 20.97 0.47 -38.29
CA GLY A 425 22.04 1.43 -38.06
C GLY A 425 22.80 1.33 -36.73
N GLY A 426 23.94 0.65 -36.75
CA GLY A 426 24.95 0.77 -35.69
C GLY A 426 25.53 2.18 -35.60
N GLY A 427 25.06 2.95 -34.61
CA GLY A 427 25.82 4.01 -33.96
C GLY A 427 26.17 3.54 -32.55
N GLU A 428 27.46 3.49 -32.23
CA GLU A 428 27.95 3.16 -30.89
C GLU A 428 27.51 4.24 -29.89
N GLU A 429 26.44 3.99 -29.15
CA GLU A 429 26.27 4.53 -27.81
C GLU A 429 26.19 3.36 -26.84
N SER A 430 27.14 3.35 -25.91
CA SER A 430 27.37 2.29 -24.94
C SER A 430 26.13 2.04 -24.07
N VAL A 431 25.50 0.88 -24.24
CA VAL A 431 24.47 0.34 -23.34
C VAL A 431 25.15 -0.07 -22.01
N PRO A 432 24.64 0.34 -20.84
CA PRO A 432 25.16 -0.16 -19.58
C PRO A 432 24.80 -1.65 -19.43
N THR A 433 25.82 -2.48 -19.25
CA THR A 433 25.68 -3.93 -19.05
C THR A 433 25.02 -4.22 -17.69
N VAL A 434 23.82 -4.79 -17.71
CA VAL A 434 23.17 -5.35 -16.51
C VAL A 434 23.88 -6.63 -16.12
N GLY A 435 24.73 -6.53 -15.09
CA GLY A 435 25.38 -7.67 -14.47
C GLY A 435 24.38 -8.53 -13.69
N LYS A 436 24.37 -9.83 -13.97
CA LYS A 436 23.72 -10.86 -13.14
C LYS A 436 24.36 -10.86 -11.75
N LYS A 437 23.79 -10.11 -10.79
CA LYS A 437 23.71 -10.35 -9.34
C LYS A 437 23.58 -9.03 -8.57
N GLY A 438 22.51 -8.92 -7.79
CA GLY A 438 22.55 -8.29 -6.46
C GLY A 438 22.25 -6.79 -6.38
N TYR A 439 21.21 -6.48 -5.61
CA TYR A 439 21.00 -5.28 -4.78
C TYR A 439 22.04 -4.15 -4.88
N TYR A 440 21.58 -2.95 -5.25
CA TYR A 440 22.37 -1.73 -5.15
C TYR A 440 22.30 -1.10 -3.76
N ALA A 441 23.48 -0.85 -3.19
CA ALA A 441 23.69 0.16 -2.16
C ALA A 441 23.92 1.53 -2.84
N PRO A 442 23.40 2.64 -2.30
CA PRO A 442 23.58 3.96 -2.90
C PRO A 442 25.02 4.47 -2.71
N GLN A 443 25.68 4.86 -3.80
CA GLN A 443 26.98 5.52 -3.76
C GLN A 443 26.82 7.00 -3.40
N SER A 444 27.60 7.42 -2.40
CA SER A 444 27.74 8.81 -1.96
C SER A 444 28.49 9.64 -3.02
N VAL A 445 27.89 10.75 -3.45
CA VAL A 445 28.58 11.79 -4.21
C VAL A 445 29.42 12.63 -3.22
N ARG A 446 30.76 12.47 -3.27
CA ARG A 446 31.69 13.45 -2.72
C ARG A 446 31.91 14.54 -3.76
N GLY A 447 31.33 15.71 -3.54
CA GLY A 447 31.68 16.92 -4.25
C GLY A 447 32.96 17.52 -3.67
N THR A 448 33.94 17.76 -4.54
CA THR A 448 35.11 18.59 -4.28
C THR A 448 34.76 20.05 -4.56
N LEU A 449 35.29 20.92 -3.70
CA LEU A 449 35.20 22.39 -3.60
C LEU A 449 33.98 22.95 -2.84
#